data_AF-A0A8W8HSQ5-F1
#
_entry.id   AF-A0A8W8HSQ5-F1
#
_cell.length_a   1.000
_cell.length_b   1.000
_cell.length_c   1.000
_cell.angle_alpha   90.00
_cell.angle_beta   90.00
_cell.angle_gamma   90.00
#
_symmetry.space_group_name_H-M   'P 1'
#
loop_
_entity.id
_entity.type
_entity.pdbx_description
1 polymer ?
#
loop_
_entity_poly.entity_id
_entity_poly.type
_entity_poly.pdbx_seq_one_letter_code
_entity_poly.pdbx_strand_id
1 'polypeptide(L)'
;MYGFASYLSERLGNEPWENLVTSKIFDRLGMTSSTFITTLADLSGAAQGYDKGPKSKPKAVVPVPLELSKKWGIWAGSGAIMSNAVDMAKYMNFHLSNTDKNGNAFMTTANFNALHQQHRKLSSTTVNTHFGNEEVPTTENGYGLGWKRGLYRNNEILLHSGSTYGYRSFITLFPSQNIGVFTSMNGEDDDYILRVLLHNFLSDVALGVTPWLGASSICDRLTAPKYTGYSNTNNPQRPITEYIGLYVNPIYGNLNVEFDPNNEHLVLRYGVATWDFWTKSGKDQFKAEGTGMIKYLKNMYRFTFLTNENDGIVSVRVDSFCSTCGNDPPIFHKVV
;
A
#
# COMPACT_ATOMS: atom_id res chain seq x y z
N MET A 1 9.62 -6.88 -4.14
CA MET A 1 9.76 -7.10 -5.60
C MET A 1 10.05 -5.81 -6.35
N TYR A 2 9.10 -4.85 -6.44
CA TYR A 2 9.32 -3.63 -7.25
C TYR A 2 10.43 -2.70 -6.75
N GLY A 3 10.68 -2.62 -5.44
CA GLY A 3 11.88 -1.92 -4.92
C GLY A 3 13.20 -2.53 -5.42
N PHE A 4 13.26 -3.86 -5.58
CA PHE A 4 14.42 -4.53 -6.19
C PHE A 4 14.50 -4.27 -7.70
N ALA A 5 13.36 -4.21 -8.40
CA ALA A 5 13.33 -3.82 -9.81
C ALA A 5 13.83 -2.38 -10.04
N SER A 6 13.49 -1.44 -9.14
CA SER A 6 14.09 -0.09 -9.15
C SER A 6 15.59 -0.16 -9.02
N TYR A 7 16.09 -0.84 -8.00
CA TYR A 7 17.53 -0.97 -7.77
C TYR A 7 18.26 -1.60 -8.98
N LEU A 8 17.68 -2.64 -9.59
CA LEU A 8 18.24 -3.21 -10.83
C LEU A 8 18.23 -2.20 -11.97
N SER A 9 17.18 -1.40 -12.09
CA SER A 9 17.08 -0.35 -13.12
C SER A 9 18.18 0.71 -12.93
N GLU A 10 18.47 1.10 -11.70
CA GLU A 10 19.57 2.03 -11.38
C GLU A 10 20.93 1.45 -11.78
N ARG A 11 21.17 0.17 -11.47
CA ARG A 11 22.42 -0.51 -11.81
C ARG A 11 22.62 -0.65 -13.32
N LEU A 12 21.55 -0.92 -14.06
CA LEU A 12 21.60 -1.07 -15.52
C LEU A 12 21.60 0.28 -16.25
N GLY A 13 20.90 1.27 -15.71
CA GLY A 13 20.78 2.61 -16.27
C GLY A 13 21.90 3.57 -15.86
N ASN A 14 22.69 3.20 -14.85
CA ASN A 14 23.77 4.01 -14.26
C ASN A 14 23.32 5.41 -13.79
N GLU A 15 22.09 5.52 -13.31
CA GLU A 15 21.49 6.75 -12.77
C GLU A 15 20.51 6.42 -11.63
N PRO A 16 20.24 7.37 -10.72
CA PRO A 16 19.17 7.23 -9.74
C PRO A 16 17.81 6.94 -10.40
N TRP A 17 16.97 6.16 -9.74
CA TRP A 17 15.70 5.69 -10.31
C TRP A 17 14.78 6.84 -10.75
N GLU A 18 14.72 7.91 -9.95
CA GLU A 18 13.93 9.11 -10.26
C GLU A 18 14.37 9.76 -11.57
N ASN A 19 15.68 9.80 -11.86
CA ASN A 19 16.22 10.37 -13.09
C ASN A 19 15.91 9.49 -14.30
N LEU A 20 15.99 8.16 -14.13
CA LEU A 20 15.60 7.20 -15.16
C LEU A 20 14.11 7.32 -15.50
N VAL A 21 13.23 7.37 -14.51
CA VAL A 21 11.78 7.53 -14.75
C VAL A 21 11.48 8.88 -15.37
N THR A 22 12.11 9.96 -14.91
CA THR A 22 11.93 11.29 -15.48
C THR A 22 12.30 11.30 -16.96
N SER A 23 13.53 10.91 -17.29
CA SER A 23 14.04 10.98 -18.66
C SER A 23 13.40 9.96 -19.61
N LYS A 24 13.16 8.72 -19.15
CA LYS A 24 12.67 7.63 -20.00
C LYS A 24 11.16 7.56 -20.08
N ILE A 25 10.42 8.12 -19.13
CA ILE A 25 8.96 8.05 -19.08
C ILE A 25 8.36 9.45 -19.06
N PHE A 26 8.58 10.24 -18.01
CA PHE A 26 7.86 11.52 -17.85
C PHE A 26 8.13 12.49 -18.99
N ASP A 27 9.39 12.70 -19.35
CA ASP A 27 9.78 13.63 -20.42
C ASP A 27 9.28 13.17 -21.79
N ARG A 28 9.33 11.86 -22.05
CA ARG A 28 8.84 11.26 -23.32
C ARG A 28 7.33 11.34 -23.44
N LEU A 29 6.60 11.21 -22.34
CA LEU A 29 5.14 11.33 -22.31
C LEU A 29 4.65 12.76 -22.07
N GLY A 30 5.56 13.69 -21.74
CA GLY A 30 5.21 15.07 -21.42
C GLY A 30 4.51 15.22 -20.07
N MET A 31 4.77 14.33 -19.11
CA MET A 31 4.21 14.35 -17.75
C MET A 31 4.95 15.35 -16.84
N THR A 32 4.86 16.63 -17.18
CA THR A 32 5.69 17.71 -16.61
C THR A 32 5.37 18.09 -15.16
N SER A 33 4.27 17.59 -14.61
CA SER A 33 3.86 17.82 -13.22
C SER A 33 4.02 16.57 -12.35
N SER A 34 4.49 15.47 -12.93
CA SER A 34 4.75 14.23 -12.22
C SER A 34 6.12 14.27 -11.58
N THR A 35 6.19 13.84 -10.33
CA THR A 35 7.38 13.93 -9.49
C THR A 35 7.42 12.75 -8.52
N PHE A 36 8.31 12.80 -7.53
CA PHE A 36 8.51 11.74 -6.56
C PHE A 36 8.37 12.27 -5.15
N ILE A 37 7.72 11.50 -4.28
CA ILE A 37 7.59 11.85 -2.87
C ILE A 37 8.96 11.95 -2.18
N THR A 38 9.95 11.21 -2.67
CA THR A 38 11.34 11.17 -2.15
C THR A 38 12.10 12.46 -2.41
N THR A 39 11.79 13.18 -3.49
CA THR A 39 12.49 14.41 -3.90
C THR A 39 11.67 15.68 -3.66
N LEU A 40 10.39 15.53 -3.32
CA LEU A 40 9.49 16.64 -3.06
C LEU A 40 9.94 17.47 -1.85
N ALA A 41 10.13 18.78 -2.03
CA ALA A 41 10.55 19.66 -0.94
C ALA A 41 9.44 19.84 0.10
N ASP A 42 8.25 20.29 -0.37
CA ASP A 42 7.05 20.54 0.41
C ASP A 42 5.77 20.17 -0.37
N LEU A 43 4.60 20.37 0.23
CA LEU A 43 3.30 20.03 -0.37
C LEU A 43 2.65 21.20 -1.14
N SER A 44 3.33 22.31 -1.41
CA SER A 44 2.72 23.47 -2.09
C SER A 44 2.13 23.13 -3.47
N GLY A 45 2.68 22.12 -4.15
CA GLY A 45 2.19 21.58 -5.43
C GLY A 45 1.50 20.21 -5.33
N ALA A 46 1.17 19.72 -4.14
CA ALA A 46 0.60 18.38 -3.93
C ALA A 46 -0.55 18.41 -2.91
N ALA A 47 -1.54 17.52 -3.08
CA ALA A 47 -2.61 17.40 -2.10
C ALA A 47 -2.06 16.87 -0.76
N GLN A 48 -2.48 17.44 0.38
CA GLN A 48 -2.23 16.84 1.70
C GLN A 48 -2.99 15.51 1.78
N GLY A 49 -2.26 14.43 2.05
CA GLY A 49 -2.85 13.11 2.31
C GLY A 49 -3.42 13.02 3.72
N TYR A 50 -4.53 12.30 3.88
CA TYR A 50 -5.22 12.16 5.15
C TYR A 50 -5.49 10.69 5.47
N ASP A 51 -5.27 10.32 6.73
CA ASP A 51 -5.61 9.01 7.26
C ASP A 51 -6.67 9.13 8.35
N LYS A 52 -7.20 8.00 8.81
CA LYS A 52 -8.17 7.94 9.89
C LYS A 52 -7.60 8.53 11.16
N GLY A 53 -8.41 9.36 11.80
CA GLY A 53 -8.12 9.91 13.11
C GLY A 53 -8.33 8.91 14.26
N PRO A 54 -8.25 9.40 15.51
CA PRO A 54 -8.40 8.55 16.68
C PRO A 54 -9.77 7.85 16.68
N LYS A 55 -9.81 6.61 17.19
CA LYS A 55 -11.06 5.84 17.33
C LYS A 55 -12.16 6.60 18.07
N SER A 56 -11.82 7.43 19.05
CA SER A 56 -12.80 8.25 19.78
C SER A 56 -13.55 9.25 18.89
N LYS A 57 -13.03 9.52 17.68
CA LYS A 57 -13.62 10.38 16.66
C LYS A 57 -13.58 9.65 15.31
N PRO A 58 -14.47 8.68 15.05
CA PRO A 58 -14.42 7.80 13.87
C PRO A 58 -14.73 8.52 12.54
N LYS A 59 -15.05 9.82 12.56
CA LYS A 59 -15.16 10.66 11.35
C LYS A 59 -14.02 11.65 11.21
N ALA A 60 -13.14 11.74 12.21
CA ALA A 60 -11.98 12.60 12.12
C ALA A 60 -10.96 11.96 11.19
N VAL A 61 -10.27 12.82 10.44
CA VAL A 61 -9.08 12.48 9.69
C VAL A 61 -7.89 13.27 10.24
N VAL A 62 -6.70 12.72 10.09
CA VAL A 62 -5.45 13.36 10.48
C VAL A 62 -4.54 13.51 9.26
N PRO A 63 -3.82 14.62 9.12
CA PRO A 63 -2.87 14.77 8.02
C PRO A 63 -1.73 13.77 8.18
N VAL A 64 -1.38 13.08 7.10
CA VAL A 64 -0.19 12.23 7.05
C VAL A 64 1.05 13.13 6.92
N PRO A 65 2.06 12.99 7.82
CA PRO A 65 3.26 13.79 7.71
C PRO A 65 4.03 13.53 6.40
N LEU A 66 4.49 14.59 5.73
CA LEU A 66 5.32 14.48 4.53
C LEU A 66 6.58 13.64 4.81
N GLU A 67 7.20 13.82 5.96
CA GLU A 67 8.39 13.06 6.37
C GLU A 67 8.13 11.56 6.47
N LEU A 68 6.93 11.14 6.90
CA LEU A 68 6.58 9.72 6.86
C LEU A 68 6.50 9.22 5.42
N SER A 69 5.84 9.99 4.54
CA SER A 69 5.66 9.64 3.13
C SER A 69 7.01 9.55 2.39
N LYS A 70 7.94 10.47 2.67
CA LYS A 70 9.32 10.44 2.18
C LYS A 70 10.06 9.17 2.59
N LYS A 71 10.02 8.85 3.89
CA LYS A 71 10.69 7.64 4.43
C LYS A 71 10.07 6.35 3.91
N TRP A 72 8.76 6.33 3.70
CA TRP A 72 8.05 5.19 3.13
C TRP A 72 8.32 5.01 1.63
N GLY A 73 8.48 6.12 0.91
CA GLY A 73 8.74 6.16 -0.53
C GLY A 73 10.15 5.75 -0.94
N ILE A 74 11.06 5.44 -0.01
CA ILE A 74 12.45 5.05 -0.33
C ILE A 74 12.54 3.83 -1.25
N TRP A 75 11.53 2.95 -1.23
CA TRP A 75 11.40 1.84 -2.18
C TRP A 75 10.72 2.31 -3.47
N ALA A 76 11.40 3.19 -4.20
CA ALA A 76 10.77 4.13 -5.11
C ALA A 76 9.82 3.51 -6.15
N GLY A 77 10.22 2.42 -6.81
CA GLY A 77 9.39 1.77 -7.84
C GLY A 77 8.17 1.02 -7.31
N SER A 78 7.97 0.94 -6.00
CA SER A 78 6.76 0.34 -5.41
C SER A 78 5.67 1.37 -5.11
N GLY A 79 5.94 2.68 -5.13
CA GLY A 79 4.91 3.67 -4.80
C GLY A 79 5.38 5.10 -4.53
N ALA A 80 6.50 5.56 -5.11
CA ALA A 80 7.00 6.92 -4.87
C ALA A 80 6.48 8.00 -5.82
N ILE A 81 5.84 7.62 -6.94
CA ILE A 81 5.39 8.59 -7.94
C ILE A 81 4.20 9.40 -7.39
N MET A 82 4.31 10.72 -7.51
CA MET A 82 3.25 11.69 -7.29
C MET A 82 2.85 12.27 -8.65
N SER A 83 1.56 12.28 -8.97
CA SER A 83 1.07 12.76 -10.27
C SER A 83 -0.34 13.35 -10.13
N ASN A 84 -0.86 13.88 -11.24
CA ASN A 84 -2.20 14.44 -11.34
C ASN A 84 -2.98 13.81 -12.50
N ALA A 85 -4.28 14.11 -12.59
CA ALA A 85 -5.14 13.53 -13.62
C ALA A 85 -4.69 13.88 -15.06
N VAL A 86 -4.13 15.07 -15.29
CA VAL A 86 -3.69 15.52 -16.62
C VAL A 86 -2.49 14.71 -17.10
N ASP A 87 -1.51 14.49 -16.25
CA ASP A 87 -0.33 13.68 -16.60
C ASP A 87 -0.67 12.19 -16.67
N MET A 88 -1.52 11.70 -15.77
CA MET A 88 -1.99 10.32 -15.85
C MET A 88 -2.83 10.06 -17.11
N ALA A 89 -3.53 11.05 -17.66
CA ALA A 89 -4.18 10.90 -18.97
C ALA A 89 -3.16 10.65 -20.10
N LYS A 90 -1.99 11.30 -20.06
CA LYS A 90 -0.89 11.04 -21.03
C LYS A 90 -0.33 9.62 -20.85
N TYR A 91 -0.17 9.17 -19.60
CA TYR A 91 0.24 7.81 -19.29
C TYR A 91 -0.78 6.76 -19.76
N MET A 92 -2.08 7.01 -19.57
CA MET A 92 -3.15 6.16 -20.10
C MET A 92 -3.10 6.08 -21.62
N ASN A 93 -2.96 7.22 -22.30
CA ASN A 93 -2.84 7.25 -23.77
C ASN A 93 -1.68 6.41 -24.26
N PHE A 94 -0.50 6.50 -23.63
CA PHE A 94 0.63 5.62 -23.93
C PHE A 94 0.26 4.14 -23.85
N HIS A 95 -0.42 3.72 -22.79
CA HIS A 95 -0.83 2.32 -22.63
C HIS A 95 -1.94 1.87 -23.58
N LEU A 96 -2.64 2.81 -24.24
CA LEU A 96 -3.67 2.51 -25.23
C LEU A 96 -3.11 2.55 -26.66
N SER A 97 -2.07 3.34 -26.93
CA SER A 97 -1.55 3.59 -28.28
C SER A 97 -0.12 3.09 -28.55
N ASN A 98 0.66 2.81 -27.50
CA ASN A 98 2.12 2.62 -27.57
C ASN A 98 2.87 3.82 -28.19
N THR A 99 2.37 5.06 -28.01
CA THR A 99 3.04 6.26 -28.54
C THR A 99 3.56 7.18 -27.45
N ASP A 100 4.64 7.91 -27.76
CA ASP A 100 5.12 9.03 -26.96
C ASP A 100 4.38 10.34 -27.30
N LYS A 101 4.74 11.45 -26.65
CA LYS A 101 4.08 12.76 -26.82
C LYS A 101 4.16 13.33 -28.25
N ASN A 102 5.08 12.81 -29.07
CA ASN A 102 5.28 13.23 -30.45
C ASN A 102 4.61 12.26 -31.44
N GLY A 103 3.90 11.23 -30.95
CA GLY A 103 3.27 10.20 -31.78
C GLY A 103 4.22 9.10 -32.26
N ASN A 104 5.48 9.09 -31.83
CA ASN A 104 6.41 8.01 -32.17
C ASN A 104 6.15 6.78 -31.31
N ALA A 105 6.45 5.59 -31.82
CA ALA A 105 6.39 4.37 -31.03
C ALA A 105 7.24 4.51 -29.75
N PHE A 106 6.62 4.30 -28.58
CA PHE A 106 7.30 4.45 -27.30
C PHE A 106 8.32 3.32 -27.08
N MET A 107 7.92 2.09 -27.41
CA MET A 107 8.75 0.88 -27.41
C MET A 107 8.36 -0.05 -28.56
N THR A 108 9.13 -1.13 -28.74
CA THR A 108 8.79 -2.15 -29.74
C THR A 108 7.44 -2.80 -29.43
N THR A 109 6.70 -3.20 -30.47
CA THR A 109 5.42 -3.91 -30.30
C THR A 109 5.57 -5.18 -29.46
N ALA A 110 6.70 -5.89 -29.58
CA ALA A 110 6.99 -7.06 -28.77
C ALA A 110 7.07 -6.74 -27.27
N ASN A 111 7.78 -5.66 -26.90
CA ASN A 111 7.90 -5.23 -25.50
C ASN A 111 6.57 -4.70 -24.96
N PHE A 112 5.83 -3.94 -25.78
CA PHE A 112 4.51 -3.44 -25.42
C PHE A 112 3.51 -4.58 -25.16
N ASN A 113 3.47 -5.58 -26.04
CA ASN A 113 2.64 -6.76 -25.84
C ASN A 113 3.06 -7.55 -24.60
N ALA A 114 4.37 -7.72 -24.37
CA ALA A 114 4.89 -8.42 -23.19
C ALA A 114 4.54 -7.71 -21.87
N LEU A 115 4.48 -6.37 -21.86
CA LEU A 115 4.10 -5.56 -20.70
C LEU A 115 2.71 -5.94 -20.18
N HIS A 116 1.76 -6.13 -21.11
CA HIS A 116 0.36 -6.42 -20.81
C HIS A 116 -0.02 -7.89 -20.93
N GLN A 117 0.87 -8.76 -21.41
CA GLN A 117 0.63 -10.19 -21.46
C GLN A 117 0.41 -10.76 -20.05
N GLN A 118 -0.53 -11.69 -19.90
CA GLN A 118 -0.69 -12.43 -18.65
C GLN A 118 0.50 -13.37 -18.45
N HIS A 119 1.30 -13.10 -17.42
CA HIS A 119 2.43 -13.94 -17.00
C HIS A 119 2.08 -14.86 -15.83
N ARG A 120 1.05 -14.50 -15.05
CA ARG A 120 0.56 -15.31 -13.93
C ARG A 120 -0.96 -15.29 -13.86
N LYS A 121 -1.56 -16.42 -13.51
CA LYS A 121 -2.97 -16.51 -13.12
C LYS A 121 -3.11 -16.10 -11.66
N LEU A 122 -4.12 -15.29 -11.35
CA LEU A 122 -4.47 -14.93 -9.98
C LEU A 122 -5.55 -15.87 -9.44
N SER A 123 -5.33 -16.40 -8.23
CA SER A 123 -6.28 -17.26 -7.52
C SER A 123 -7.17 -16.48 -6.54
N SER A 124 -6.65 -15.38 -5.98
CA SER A 124 -7.38 -14.46 -5.11
C SER A 124 -7.32 -13.06 -5.71
N THR A 125 -8.48 -12.44 -5.90
CA THR A 125 -8.60 -11.15 -6.58
C THR A 125 -9.49 -10.21 -5.84
N THR A 126 -9.44 -8.93 -6.20
CA THR A 126 -10.28 -7.91 -5.58
C THR A 126 -11.76 -8.18 -5.86
N VAL A 127 -12.08 -8.77 -7.03
CA VAL A 127 -13.43 -9.23 -7.36
C VAL A 127 -13.89 -10.33 -6.40
N ASN A 128 -13.09 -11.38 -6.21
CA ASN A 128 -13.45 -12.50 -5.30
C ASN A 128 -13.68 -12.01 -3.87
N THR A 129 -12.86 -11.05 -3.40
CA THR A 129 -12.96 -10.51 -2.05
C THR A 129 -14.25 -9.72 -1.81
N HIS A 130 -14.71 -8.93 -2.78
CA HIS A 130 -15.82 -7.99 -2.58
C HIS A 130 -17.17 -8.45 -3.13
N PHE A 131 -17.16 -9.33 -4.13
CA PHE A 131 -18.37 -9.84 -4.77
C PHE A 131 -18.57 -11.34 -4.48
N GLY A 132 -17.57 -12.05 -3.95
CA GLY A 132 -17.70 -13.46 -3.64
C GLY A 132 -18.11 -14.28 -4.86
N ASN A 133 -19.28 -14.90 -4.78
CA ASN A 133 -19.89 -15.69 -5.86
C ASN A 133 -21.00 -14.94 -6.61
N GLU A 134 -21.20 -13.63 -6.35
CA GLU A 134 -22.17 -12.83 -7.08
C GLU A 134 -21.83 -12.80 -8.58
N GLU A 135 -22.85 -12.90 -9.41
CA GLU A 135 -22.72 -12.72 -10.85
C GLU A 135 -22.60 -11.21 -11.16
N VAL A 136 -21.37 -10.73 -11.27
CA VAL A 136 -21.04 -9.34 -11.58
C VAL A 136 -20.35 -9.24 -12.94
N PRO A 137 -20.50 -8.12 -13.66
CA PRO A 137 -19.93 -7.97 -15.00
C PRO A 137 -18.42 -7.69 -14.97
N THR A 138 -17.70 -8.13 -13.95
CA THR A 138 -16.27 -7.86 -13.76
C THR A 138 -15.54 -9.12 -13.31
N THR A 139 -14.36 -9.35 -13.85
CA THR A 139 -13.47 -10.44 -13.45
C THR A 139 -12.04 -9.92 -13.35
N GLU A 140 -11.27 -10.55 -12.47
CA GLU A 140 -9.81 -10.42 -12.40
C GLU A 140 -9.26 -11.84 -12.41
N ASN A 141 -8.32 -12.15 -13.30
CA ASN A 141 -7.80 -13.51 -13.42
C ASN A 141 -6.31 -13.57 -13.80
N GLY A 142 -5.69 -12.44 -14.12
CA GLY A 142 -4.33 -12.39 -14.63
C GLY A 142 -3.48 -11.29 -14.03
N TYR A 143 -2.17 -11.50 -14.05
CA TYR A 143 -1.16 -10.49 -13.76
C TYR A 143 -0.09 -10.49 -14.85
N GLY A 144 0.14 -9.32 -15.44
CA GLY A 144 1.22 -9.02 -16.37
C GLY A 144 2.38 -8.31 -15.68
N LEU A 145 3.18 -7.54 -16.41
CA LEU A 145 4.33 -6.83 -15.84
C LEU A 145 3.86 -5.52 -15.18
N GLY A 146 3.32 -5.63 -13.96
CA GLY A 146 2.74 -4.48 -13.25
C GLY A 146 1.32 -4.15 -13.67
N TRP A 147 0.56 -5.11 -14.19
CA TRP A 147 -0.85 -4.89 -14.53
C TRP A 147 -1.67 -6.10 -14.12
N LYS A 148 -2.75 -5.88 -13.38
CA LYS A 148 -3.81 -6.89 -13.28
C LYS A 148 -4.62 -6.90 -14.58
N ARG A 149 -5.19 -8.06 -14.90
CA ARG A 149 -6.03 -8.28 -16.08
C ARG A 149 -7.33 -8.97 -15.71
N GLY A 150 -8.33 -8.77 -16.55
CA GLY A 150 -9.55 -9.55 -16.57
C GLY A 150 -10.52 -9.01 -17.62
N LEU A 151 -11.81 -9.14 -17.33
CA LEU A 151 -12.88 -8.68 -18.20
C LEU A 151 -13.83 -7.76 -17.45
N TYR A 152 -14.30 -6.71 -18.11
CA TYR A 152 -15.45 -5.91 -17.66
C TYR A 152 -16.49 -5.82 -18.78
N ARG A 153 -17.70 -6.33 -18.56
CA ARG A 153 -18.75 -6.51 -19.58
C ARG A 153 -18.21 -7.15 -20.87
N ASN A 154 -17.44 -8.23 -20.71
CA ASN A 154 -16.76 -8.96 -21.78
C ASN A 154 -15.66 -8.19 -22.54
N ASN A 155 -15.31 -6.97 -22.13
CA ASN A 155 -14.16 -6.25 -22.67
C ASN A 155 -12.91 -6.56 -21.85
N GLU A 156 -11.78 -6.77 -22.52
CA GLU A 156 -10.50 -6.89 -21.82
C GLU A 156 -10.15 -5.60 -21.08
N ILE A 157 -9.79 -5.74 -19.81
CA ILE A 157 -9.34 -4.64 -18.97
C ILE A 157 -7.91 -4.86 -18.46
N LEU A 158 -7.18 -3.75 -18.34
CA LEU A 158 -5.95 -3.65 -17.57
C LEU A 158 -6.21 -2.75 -16.36
N LEU A 159 -5.76 -3.16 -15.17
CA LEU A 159 -5.98 -2.36 -13.96
C LEU A 159 -4.81 -2.41 -12.99
N HIS A 160 -4.67 -1.34 -12.21
CA HIS A 160 -3.75 -1.27 -11.09
C HIS A 160 -4.33 -0.38 -9.98
N SER A 161 -4.15 -0.81 -8.74
CA SER A 161 -4.44 0.01 -7.55
C SER A 161 -3.18 0.56 -6.92
N GLY A 162 -3.22 1.79 -6.43
CA GLY A 162 -2.21 2.39 -5.56
C GLY A 162 -2.74 2.58 -4.15
N SER A 163 -1.91 2.28 -3.15
CA SER A 163 -2.21 2.57 -1.73
C SER A 163 -0.92 2.90 -0.98
N THR A 164 -0.88 4.09 -0.41
CA THR A 164 0.14 4.53 0.54
C THR A 164 -0.55 5.38 1.60
N TYR A 165 0.13 5.70 2.70
CA TYR A 165 -0.49 6.49 3.78
C TYR A 165 -1.07 7.79 3.24
N GLY A 166 -2.38 7.97 3.42
CA GLY A 166 -3.09 9.19 3.06
C GLY A 166 -3.40 9.37 1.58
N TYR A 167 -3.04 8.41 0.73
CA TYR A 167 -3.33 8.48 -0.71
C TYR A 167 -3.78 7.15 -1.28
N ARG A 168 -4.68 7.23 -2.25
CA ARG A 168 -5.21 6.11 -3.02
C ARG A 168 -5.30 6.47 -4.48
N SER A 169 -5.09 5.49 -5.35
CA SER A 169 -5.34 5.65 -6.76
C SER A 169 -5.82 4.36 -7.39
N PHE A 170 -6.49 4.49 -8.53
CA PHE A 170 -6.87 3.35 -9.34
C PHE A 170 -6.91 3.75 -10.81
N ILE A 171 -6.42 2.85 -11.65
CA ILE A 171 -6.43 2.99 -13.10
C ILE A 171 -7.12 1.77 -13.71
N THR A 172 -7.96 2.02 -14.71
CA THR A 172 -8.63 0.99 -15.51
C THR A 172 -8.54 1.39 -16.97
N LEU A 173 -8.02 0.50 -17.81
CA LEU A 173 -7.90 0.70 -19.24
C LEU A 173 -8.70 -0.35 -19.99
N PHE A 174 -9.32 0.06 -21.08
CA PHE A 174 -10.03 -0.77 -22.05
C PHE A 174 -9.30 -0.65 -23.39
N PRO A 175 -8.27 -1.46 -23.65
CA PRO A 175 -7.43 -1.30 -24.85
C PRO A 175 -8.23 -1.35 -26.15
N SER A 176 -9.20 -2.28 -26.24
CA SER A 176 -10.01 -2.47 -27.45
C SER A 176 -10.98 -1.31 -27.73
N GLN A 177 -11.35 -0.55 -26.69
CA GLN A 177 -12.26 0.59 -26.81
C GLN A 177 -11.52 1.92 -26.81
N ASN A 178 -10.20 1.92 -26.61
CA ASN A 178 -9.39 3.13 -26.44
C ASN A 178 -9.94 4.05 -25.32
N ILE A 179 -10.32 3.45 -24.19
CA ILE A 179 -10.86 4.16 -23.02
C ILE A 179 -9.93 3.94 -21.82
N GLY A 180 -9.72 5.00 -21.03
CA GLY A 180 -9.01 4.96 -19.75
C GLY A 180 -9.74 5.73 -18.67
N VAL A 181 -9.78 5.18 -17.47
CA VAL A 181 -10.34 5.80 -16.27
C VAL A 181 -9.26 5.82 -15.19
N PHE A 182 -9.00 6.99 -14.62
CA PHE A 182 -8.07 7.18 -13.52
C PHE A 182 -8.72 7.98 -12.39
N THR A 183 -8.57 7.52 -11.16
CA THR A 183 -8.93 8.28 -9.96
C THR A 183 -7.76 8.36 -9.00
N SER A 184 -7.68 9.47 -8.27
CA SER A 184 -6.76 9.68 -7.15
C SER A 184 -7.51 10.33 -6.00
N MET A 185 -7.25 9.87 -4.78
CA MET A 185 -7.88 10.33 -3.55
C MET A 185 -6.78 10.63 -2.52
N ASN A 186 -6.94 11.70 -1.76
CA ASN A 186 -6.05 12.08 -0.66
C ASN A 186 -6.62 11.66 0.70
N GLY A 187 -7.20 10.46 0.72
CA GLY A 187 -7.87 9.87 1.87
C GLY A 187 -7.84 8.35 1.77
N GLU A 188 -8.29 7.69 2.82
CA GLU A 188 -8.31 6.24 2.90
C GLU A 188 -9.62 5.66 2.38
N ASP A 189 -9.53 4.47 1.79
CA ASP A 189 -10.64 3.54 1.67
C ASP A 189 -10.21 2.18 2.23
N ASP A 190 -11.11 1.57 2.99
CA ASP A 190 -10.83 0.26 3.56
C ASP A 190 -10.97 -0.80 2.49
N ASP A 191 -9.99 -1.72 2.47
CA ASP A 191 -9.99 -2.88 1.59
C ASP A 191 -10.25 -2.54 0.11
N TYR A 192 -9.86 -1.36 -0.41
CA TYR A 192 -10.03 -0.99 -1.82
C TYR A 192 -11.50 -0.86 -2.32
N ILE A 193 -12.51 -1.07 -1.47
CA ILE A 193 -13.89 -1.27 -1.93
C ILE A 193 -14.46 -0.05 -2.64
N LEU A 194 -14.23 1.15 -2.11
CA LEU A 194 -14.77 2.38 -2.66
C LEU A 194 -14.28 2.61 -4.09
N ARG A 195 -12.95 2.55 -4.31
CA ARG A 195 -12.40 2.77 -5.66
C ARG A 195 -12.82 1.69 -6.65
N VAL A 196 -12.99 0.44 -6.20
CA VAL A 196 -13.40 -0.68 -7.07
C VAL A 196 -14.83 -0.46 -7.55
N LEU A 197 -15.75 -0.17 -6.62
CA LEU A 197 -17.14 0.12 -6.93
C LEU A 197 -17.29 1.37 -7.81
N LEU A 198 -16.53 2.43 -7.48
CA LEU A 198 -16.48 3.66 -8.27
C LEU A 198 -16.00 3.37 -9.71
N HIS A 199 -14.95 2.57 -9.89
CA HIS A 199 -14.44 2.27 -11.23
C HIS A 199 -15.35 1.37 -12.04
N ASN A 200 -16.10 0.45 -11.42
CA ASN A 200 -17.17 -0.28 -12.11
C ASN A 200 -18.24 0.71 -12.61
N PHE A 201 -18.70 1.64 -11.75
CA PHE A 201 -19.65 2.67 -12.15
C PHE A 201 -19.11 3.55 -13.30
N LEU A 202 -17.90 4.08 -13.16
CA LEU A 202 -17.27 4.94 -14.17
C LEU A 202 -17.02 4.21 -15.48
N SER A 203 -16.75 2.91 -15.42
CA SER A 203 -16.57 2.06 -16.60
C SER A 203 -17.89 1.89 -17.37
N ASP A 204 -19.03 1.75 -16.68
CA ASP A 204 -20.34 1.75 -17.34
C ASP A 204 -20.64 3.08 -18.03
N VAL A 205 -20.38 4.19 -17.33
CA VAL A 205 -20.54 5.54 -17.89
C VAL A 205 -19.65 5.73 -19.12
N ALA A 206 -18.38 5.32 -19.05
CA ALA A 206 -17.43 5.47 -20.15
C ALA A 206 -17.76 4.58 -21.36
N LEU A 207 -18.33 3.39 -21.12
CA LEU A 207 -18.80 2.48 -22.17
C LEU A 207 -20.17 2.89 -22.75
N GLY A 208 -20.83 3.91 -22.19
CA GLY A 208 -22.16 4.35 -22.63
C GLY A 208 -23.27 3.34 -22.33
N VAL A 209 -23.10 2.50 -21.32
CA VAL A 209 -24.08 1.50 -20.89
C VAL A 209 -24.70 1.91 -19.55
N THR A 210 -25.91 1.41 -19.27
CA THR A 210 -26.58 1.70 -18.00
C THR A 210 -25.78 1.15 -16.82
N PRO A 211 -25.41 2.00 -15.85
CA PRO A 211 -24.70 1.57 -14.66
C PRO A 211 -25.44 0.48 -13.88
N TRP A 212 -24.80 -0.66 -13.63
CA TRP A 212 -25.37 -1.71 -12.78
C TRP A 212 -25.22 -1.40 -11.28
N LEU A 213 -24.28 -0.51 -10.93
CA LEU A 213 -24.16 0.09 -9.62
C LEU A 213 -24.75 1.51 -9.66
N GLY A 214 -25.58 1.84 -8.69
CA GLY A 214 -26.00 3.21 -8.39
C GLY A 214 -25.38 3.71 -7.08
N ALA A 215 -25.49 5.01 -6.79
CA ALA A 215 -24.94 5.61 -5.56
C ALA A 215 -25.40 4.88 -4.28
N SER A 216 -26.69 4.52 -4.19
CA SER A 216 -27.22 3.74 -3.06
C SER A 216 -26.53 2.39 -2.91
N SER A 217 -26.49 1.58 -3.98
CA SER A 217 -25.84 0.26 -3.95
C SER A 217 -24.35 0.31 -3.63
N ILE A 218 -23.66 1.40 -4.01
CA ILE A 218 -22.27 1.61 -3.62
C ILE A 218 -22.23 1.86 -2.11
N CYS A 219 -23.00 2.82 -1.61
CA CYS A 219 -23.06 3.15 -0.18
C CYS A 219 -23.43 1.96 0.70
N ASP A 220 -24.34 1.09 0.26
CA ASP A 220 -24.77 -0.11 1.00
C ASP A 220 -23.64 -1.15 1.13
N ARG A 221 -22.70 -1.17 0.17
CA ARG A 221 -21.53 -2.06 0.18
C ARG A 221 -20.33 -1.46 0.90
N LEU A 222 -20.35 -0.15 1.20
CA LEU A 222 -19.30 0.47 2.00
C LEU A 222 -19.48 0.05 3.46
N THR A 223 -18.55 -0.74 3.96
CA THR A 223 -18.52 -1.05 5.38
C THR A 223 -18.03 0.16 6.17
N ALA A 224 -18.65 0.43 7.32
CA ALA A 224 -18.12 1.40 8.27
C ALA A 224 -16.66 1.05 8.62
N PRO A 225 -15.77 2.05 8.79
CA PRO A 225 -14.37 1.77 9.03
C PRO A 225 -14.20 0.92 10.29
N LYS A 226 -13.44 -0.17 10.20
CA LYS A 226 -13.19 -1.05 11.36
C LYS A 226 -12.21 -0.38 12.31
N TYR A 227 -12.71 0.17 13.42
CA TYR A 227 -11.89 0.71 14.50
C TYR A 227 -11.65 -0.34 15.59
N THR A 228 -10.57 -1.11 15.47
CA THR A 228 -10.09 -1.95 16.58
C THR A 228 -9.52 -1.03 17.66
N GLY A 229 -10.12 -1.08 18.86
CA GLY A 229 -9.70 -0.24 19.97
C GLY A 229 -8.41 -0.74 20.61
N TYR A 230 -7.58 0.20 21.06
CA TYR A 230 -6.45 -0.08 21.92
C TYR A 230 -6.90 0.12 23.38
N SER A 231 -7.04 -1.00 24.11
CA SER A 231 -7.06 -0.98 25.58
C SER A 231 -5.62 -0.84 26.09
N ASN A 232 -5.28 0.27 26.71
CA ASN A 232 -3.91 0.57 27.12
C ASN A 232 -3.65 0.00 28.52
N THR A 233 -3.68 -1.33 28.60
CA THR A 233 -3.36 -2.08 29.82
C THR A 233 -1.87 -2.37 29.84
N ASN A 234 -1.21 -2.09 30.97
CA ASN A 234 0.23 -2.31 31.13
C ASN A 234 0.49 -3.17 32.38
N ASN A 235 0.09 -4.44 32.31
CA ASN A 235 0.28 -5.41 33.40
C ASN A 235 1.03 -6.64 32.87
N PRO A 236 2.33 -6.52 32.57
CA PRO A 236 3.09 -7.64 32.03
C PRO A 236 3.15 -8.77 33.06
N GLN A 237 3.14 -10.01 32.60
CA GLN A 237 3.16 -11.18 33.49
C GLN A 237 4.56 -11.49 34.04
N ARG A 238 5.58 -10.73 33.61
CA ARG A 238 6.99 -10.81 34.02
C ARG A 238 7.54 -9.41 34.29
N PRO A 239 8.69 -9.31 34.99
CA PRO A 239 9.46 -8.08 35.05
C PRO A 239 9.68 -7.47 33.66
N ILE A 240 9.38 -6.17 33.52
CA ILE A 240 9.44 -5.45 32.25
C ILE A 240 10.84 -5.50 31.61
N THR A 241 11.88 -5.58 32.45
CA THR A 241 13.29 -5.68 32.08
C THR A 241 13.62 -6.92 31.27
N GLU A 242 12.85 -8.01 31.39
CA GLU A 242 13.08 -9.24 30.61
C GLU A 242 12.75 -9.07 29.13
N TYR A 243 11.83 -8.17 28.79
CA TYR A 243 11.44 -7.90 27.41
C TYR A 243 12.38 -6.92 26.70
N ILE A 244 13.10 -6.09 27.45
CA ILE A 244 14.04 -5.10 26.91
C ILE A 244 15.19 -5.82 26.19
N GLY A 245 15.57 -5.32 25.01
CA GLY A 245 16.70 -5.83 24.27
C GLY A 245 16.63 -5.60 22.76
N LEU A 246 17.71 -5.97 22.10
CA LEU A 246 17.82 -5.97 20.65
C LEU A 246 17.40 -7.35 20.12
N TYR A 247 16.41 -7.36 19.22
CA TYR A 247 15.93 -8.54 18.52
C TYR A 247 16.25 -8.43 17.04
N VAL A 248 16.85 -9.47 16.46
CA VAL A 248 17.37 -9.45 15.08
C VAL A 248 16.70 -10.53 14.24
N ASN A 249 16.31 -10.16 13.03
CA ASN A 249 15.92 -11.08 11.97
C ASN A 249 16.75 -10.79 10.71
N PRO A 250 17.36 -11.78 10.04
CA PRO A 250 18.23 -11.54 8.89
C PRO A 250 17.55 -10.82 7.70
N ILE A 251 16.24 -11.00 7.52
CA ILE A 251 15.48 -10.44 6.40
C ILE A 251 14.80 -9.14 6.82
N TYR A 252 14.21 -9.11 8.02
CA TYR A 252 13.44 -7.97 8.51
C TYR A 252 14.28 -6.95 9.28
N GLY A 253 15.54 -7.24 9.56
CA GLY A 253 16.46 -6.34 10.25
C GLY A 253 16.28 -6.34 11.77
N ASN A 254 16.47 -5.16 12.37
CA ASN A 254 16.62 -5.01 13.81
C ASN A 254 15.38 -4.38 14.44
N LEU A 255 14.96 -4.94 15.56
CA LEU A 255 13.84 -4.52 16.38
C LEU A 255 14.36 -4.25 17.79
N ASN A 256 14.20 -3.02 18.29
CA ASN A 256 14.64 -2.67 19.64
C ASN A 256 13.45 -2.51 20.58
N VAL A 257 13.50 -3.15 21.74
CA VAL A 257 12.52 -2.98 22.81
C VAL A 257 13.20 -2.26 23.97
N GLU A 258 12.65 -1.11 24.34
CA GLU A 258 13.16 -0.20 25.36
C GLU A 258 12.10 -0.01 26.46
N PHE A 259 12.51 0.51 27.61
CA PHE A 259 11.58 0.99 28.64
C PHE A 259 11.57 2.52 28.63
N ASP A 260 10.38 3.12 28.59
CA ASP A 260 10.21 4.56 28.79
C ASP A 260 9.94 4.84 30.28
N PRO A 261 10.91 5.40 31.01
CA PRO A 261 10.74 5.68 32.44
C PRO A 261 9.72 6.79 32.72
N ASN A 262 9.39 7.64 31.74
CA ASN A 262 8.46 8.75 31.95
C ASN A 262 6.99 8.29 31.90
N ASN A 263 6.71 7.30 31.07
CA ASN A 263 5.36 6.76 30.85
C ASN A 263 5.18 5.33 31.38
N GLU A 264 6.22 4.79 32.01
CA GLU A 264 6.28 3.49 32.69
C GLU A 264 5.87 2.28 31.82
N HIS A 265 6.14 2.32 30.51
CA HIS A 265 5.79 1.23 29.59
C HIS A 265 6.95 0.82 28.67
N LEU A 266 6.80 -0.30 27.97
CA LEU A 266 7.74 -0.71 26.93
C LEU A 266 7.51 0.06 25.63
N VAL A 267 8.59 0.43 24.95
CA VAL A 267 8.58 1.09 23.66
C VAL A 267 9.30 0.22 22.64
N LEU A 268 8.69 0.08 21.47
CA LEU A 268 9.25 -0.60 20.31
C LEU A 268 9.80 0.43 19.33
N ARG A 269 11.07 0.28 18.94
CA ARG A 269 11.67 1.00 17.81
C ARG A 269 11.99 0.04 16.68
N TYR A 270 11.48 0.35 15.49
CA TYR A 270 11.74 -0.44 14.29
C TYR A 270 11.76 0.47 13.05
N GLY A 271 12.90 0.45 12.34
CA GLY A 271 13.14 1.33 11.20
C GLY A 271 12.96 2.80 11.57
N VAL A 272 11.98 3.45 10.94
CA VAL A 272 11.74 4.90 11.08
C VAL A 272 10.63 5.26 12.07
N ALA A 273 10.09 4.26 12.75
CA ALA A 273 8.86 4.37 13.51
C ALA A 273 9.00 3.84 14.94
N THR A 274 8.06 4.25 15.78
CA THR A 274 8.05 3.95 17.21
C THR A 274 6.63 3.59 17.64
N TRP A 275 6.53 2.63 18.55
CA TRP A 275 5.26 2.18 19.09
C TRP A 275 5.35 2.00 20.61
N ASP A 276 4.26 2.30 21.30
CA ASP A 276 4.11 1.98 22.73
C ASP A 276 3.48 0.60 22.85
N PHE A 277 4.05 -0.26 23.69
CA PHE A 277 3.54 -1.61 23.93
C PHE A 277 2.47 -1.62 25.02
N TRP A 278 1.39 -2.34 24.73
CA TRP A 278 0.30 -2.59 25.65
C TRP A 278 0.09 -4.10 25.77
N THR A 279 -0.08 -4.57 27.01
CA THR A 279 -0.31 -5.99 27.31
C THR A 279 -1.63 -6.49 26.72
N LYS A 280 -1.63 -7.76 26.34
CA LYS A 280 -2.80 -8.52 25.86
C LYS A 280 -3.16 -9.60 26.89
N SER A 281 -4.32 -10.24 26.73
CA SER A 281 -4.80 -11.29 27.63
C SER A 281 -3.93 -12.55 27.66
N GLY A 282 -3.13 -12.82 26.62
CA GLY A 282 -2.23 -13.96 26.57
C GLY A 282 -0.89 -13.69 27.29
N LYS A 283 -0.28 -14.75 27.85
CA LYS A 283 1.07 -14.69 28.42
C LYS A 283 2.07 -14.18 27.40
N ASP A 284 2.92 -13.24 27.81
CA ASP A 284 4.00 -12.67 26.99
C ASP A 284 3.51 -12.08 25.64
N GLN A 285 2.24 -11.65 25.59
CA GLN A 285 1.64 -11.07 24.40
C GLN A 285 1.38 -9.57 24.57
N PHE A 286 1.74 -8.85 23.53
CA PHE A 286 1.56 -7.41 23.45
C PHE A 286 0.88 -7.02 22.15
N LYS A 287 0.33 -5.82 22.14
CA LYS A 287 -0.01 -5.05 20.94
C LYS A 287 0.77 -3.75 21.02
N ALA A 288 1.02 -3.11 19.88
CA ALA A 288 1.80 -1.89 19.81
C ALA A 288 0.97 -0.78 19.15
N GLU A 289 0.87 0.37 19.83
CA GLU A 289 0.19 1.57 19.34
C GLU A 289 1.23 2.51 18.72
N GLY A 290 1.01 2.94 17.48
CA GLY A 290 1.95 3.83 16.79
C GLY A 290 2.05 5.19 17.47
N THR A 291 3.27 5.73 17.59
CA THR A 291 3.52 7.06 18.14
C THR A 291 4.25 7.96 17.15
N GLY A 292 4.42 9.24 17.52
CA GLY A 292 5.06 10.23 16.67
C GLY A 292 4.41 10.32 15.28
N MET A 293 5.21 10.15 14.23
CA MET A 293 4.77 10.28 12.83
C MET A 293 3.76 9.23 12.38
N ILE A 294 3.71 8.06 13.04
CA ILE A 294 2.80 6.97 12.66
C ILE A 294 1.58 6.85 13.58
N LYS A 295 1.36 7.86 14.43
CA LYS A 295 0.24 7.89 15.37
C LYS A 295 -1.08 7.78 14.62
N TYR A 296 -1.92 6.82 15.03
CA TYR A 296 -3.17 6.41 14.38
C TYR A 296 -3.02 5.68 13.02
N LEU A 297 -1.87 5.80 12.37
CA LEU A 297 -1.64 5.26 11.01
C LEU A 297 -1.27 3.79 11.03
N LYS A 298 -0.34 3.40 11.92
CA LYS A 298 0.20 2.04 11.94
C LYS A 298 0.18 1.44 13.33
N ASN A 299 -0.89 0.72 13.57
CA ASN A 299 -1.15 -0.02 14.78
C ASN A 299 -0.84 -1.51 14.54
N MET A 300 -0.22 -2.18 15.51
CA MET A 300 0.12 -3.60 15.43
C MET A 300 -0.58 -4.39 16.54
N TYR A 301 -1.18 -5.52 16.18
CA TYR A 301 -2.21 -6.16 17.01
C TYR A 301 -1.73 -7.38 17.79
N ARG A 302 -0.55 -7.90 17.45
CA ARG A 302 0.01 -9.07 18.12
C ARG A 302 1.53 -9.13 17.96
N PHE A 303 2.17 -9.14 19.11
CA PHE A 303 3.53 -9.55 19.37
C PHE A 303 3.46 -10.67 20.40
N THR A 304 4.24 -11.72 20.19
CA THR A 304 4.33 -12.82 21.15
C THR A 304 5.81 -13.05 21.44
N PHE A 305 6.26 -12.73 22.65
CA PHE A 305 7.60 -13.08 23.08
C PHE A 305 7.65 -14.58 23.39
N LEU A 306 8.71 -15.24 22.93
CA LEU A 306 8.90 -16.67 23.04
C LEU A 306 10.03 -16.95 24.02
N THR A 307 9.84 -17.97 24.84
CA THR A 307 10.77 -18.36 25.90
C THR A 307 11.51 -19.66 25.58
N ASN A 308 12.66 -19.85 26.21
CA ASN A 308 13.34 -21.13 26.26
C ASN A 308 12.79 -22.03 27.38
N GLU A 309 13.40 -23.20 27.58
CA GLU A 309 13.03 -24.18 28.63
C GLU A 309 13.14 -23.63 30.06
N ASN A 310 13.99 -22.61 30.27
CA ASN A 310 14.18 -21.93 31.55
C ASN A 310 13.23 -20.74 31.73
N ASP A 311 12.20 -20.63 30.89
CA ASP A 311 11.19 -19.56 30.91
C ASP A 311 11.75 -18.16 30.60
N GLY A 312 12.97 -18.06 30.08
CA GLY A 312 13.61 -16.79 29.69
C GLY A 312 13.30 -16.39 28.25
N ILE A 313 13.06 -15.08 28.01
CA ILE A 313 12.73 -14.53 26.69
C ILE A 313 13.93 -14.61 25.74
N VAL A 314 13.76 -15.29 24.60
CA VAL A 314 14.82 -15.49 23.59
C VAL A 314 14.47 -14.94 22.22
N SER A 315 13.20 -14.66 21.94
CA SER A 315 12.77 -14.10 20.66
C SER A 315 11.40 -13.44 20.74
N VAL A 316 11.04 -12.69 19.70
CA VAL A 316 9.72 -12.10 19.54
C VAL A 316 9.16 -12.42 18.16
N ARG A 317 7.92 -12.92 18.14
CA ARG A 317 7.13 -13.17 16.95
C ARG A 317 6.27 -11.96 16.63
N VAL A 318 6.32 -11.47 15.40
CA VAL A 318 5.60 -10.25 14.96
C VAL A 318 4.58 -10.58 13.87
N ASP A 319 3.36 -10.93 14.28
CA ASP A 319 2.29 -11.33 13.35
C ASP A 319 1.86 -10.20 12.39
N SER A 320 2.05 -8.94 12.77
CA SER A 320 1.59 -7.78 11.99
C SER A 320 2.47 -7.44 10.77
N PHE A 321 3.64 -8.06 10.64
CA PHE A 321 4.59 -7.79 9.53
C PHE A 321 4.30 -8.60 8.27
N CYS A 322 3.50 -9.66 8.37
CA CYS A 322 3.17 -10.47 7.21
C CYS A 322 1.74 -11.00 7.27
N SER A 323 0.85 -10.37 6.50
CA SER A 323 -0.54 -10.81 6.36
C SER A 323 -0.71 -12.09 5.54
N THR A 324 0.30 -12.47 4.75
CA THR A 324 0.26 -13.64 3.84
C THR A 324 1.09 -14.82 4.30
N CYS A 325 1.83 -14.71 5.42
CA CYS A 325 2.71 -15.78 5.89
C CYS A 325 1.95 -16.91 6.60
N GLY A 326 0.62 -16.81 6.70
CA GLY A 326 -0.21 -17.80 7.37
C GLY A 326 0.24 -17.99 8.82
N ASN A 327 0.79 -19.17 9.11
CA ASN A 327 1.26 -19.55 10.45
C ASN A 327 2.76 -19.29 10.70
N ASP A 328 3.48 -18.71 9.75
CA ASP A 328 4.93 -18.45 9.85
C ASP A 328 5.29 -16.95 9.84
N PRO A 329 4.78 -16.16 10.81
CA PRO A 329 5.15 -14.75 10.93
C PRO A 329 6.63 -14.60 11.34
N PRO A 330 7.26 -13.46 11.01
CA PRO A 330 8.68 -13.27 11.29
C PRO A 330 8.99 -13.34 12.78
N ILE A 331 10.08 -14.04 13.09
CA ILE A 331 10.65 -14.19 14.44
C ILE A 331 11.98 -13.44 14.48
N PHE A 332 12.15 -12.59 15.49
CA PHE A 332 13.38 -11.86 15.75
C PHE A 332 14.03 -12.44 17.01
N HIS A 333 15.30 -12.83 16.93
CA HIS A 333 16.03 -13.46 18.04
C HIS A 333 16.71 -12.40 18.89
N LYS A 334 16.59 -12.52 20.21
CA LYS A 334 17.21 -11.62 21.18
C LYS A 334 18.73 -11.82 21.15
N VAL A 335 19.47 -10.73 21.02
CA VAL A 335 20.95 -10.73 20.93
C VAL A 335 21.60 -10.16 22.19
N VAL A 336 20.90 -9.24 22.87
CA VAL A 336 21.32 -8.58 24.11
C VAL A 336 20.15 -8.52 25.07
#